data_AF-A0A662KYU4-F1
#
_entry.id   AF-A0A662KYU4-F1
#
_cell.length_a   1.000
_cell.length_b   1.000
_cell.length_c   1.000
_cell.angle_alpha   90.00
_cell.angle_beta   90.00
_cell.angle_gamma   90.00
#
_symmetry.space_group_name_H-M   'P 1'
#
loop_
_entity.id
_entity.type
_entity.pdbx_description
1 polymer ?
#
loop_
_entity_poly.entity_id
_entity_poly.type
_entity_poly.pdbx_seq_one_letter_code
_entity_poly.pdbx_strand_id
1 'polypeptide(L)'
;MDLARKFARVASLAPKSEIDQFAMNKLRSAYIEYRKKKGSIASKFKLYVNGKKYETFYDAFVLVDSPDEIYLKFYGHERTGWKFDVPVVRMKISGGGVGAVEYYKRKVGSIEGGFVDEKVKTMAGFRVWVEHGYIPQSIKSYSKYTEEPKWPSLMQVKDLWAFIRERGAIPFKMRVCAYTNEGRITFHLDLTENAQLRDFRSSIISDGALRKIDPLYYLYLDRALSSHLIPELQKKILEVVFESKGMSAGDIAVIFNITERMANNHLKGLVRRGLLKVEGKPPMEQYVADFESLQKTKGIIKE
;
A
#
# COMPACT_ATOMS: atom_id res chain seq x y z
N MET A 1 -20.74 8.22 -14.85
CA MET A 1 -20.49 6.95 -15.57
C MET A 1 -20.38 5.83 -14.53
N ASP A 2 -21.15 4.74 -14.68
CA ASP A 2 -21.19 3.62 -13.74
C ASP A 2 -19.81 2.92 -13.62
N LEU A 3 -19.34 2.68 -12.39
CA LEU A 3 -18.06 2.05 -12.11
C LEU A 3 -17.96 0.65 -12.73
N ALA A 4 -19.09 -0.07 -12.85
CA ALA A 4 -19.15 -1.35 -13.53
C ALA A 4 -18.73 -1.24 -15.01
N ARG A 5 -19.11 -0.16 -15.70
CA ARG A 5 -18.67 0.11 -17.08
C ARG A 5 -17.18 0.40 -17.14
N LYS A 6 -16.63 1.14 -16.17
CA LYS A 6 -15.19 1.42 -16.09
C LYS A 6 -14.38 0.14 -15.88
N PHE A 7 -14.84 -0.74 -14.99
CA PHE A 7 -14.22 -2.05 -14.78
C PHE A 7 -14.30 -2.93 -16.02
N ALA A 8 -15.46 -3.02 -16.68
CA ALA A 8 -15.62 -3.81 -17.90
C ALA A 8 -14.67 -3.35 -19.03
N ARG A 9 -14.43 -2.04 -19.15
CA ARG A 9 -13.47 -1.50 -20.12
C ARG A 9 -12.03 -1.94 -19.82
N VAL A 10 -11.60 -1.92 -18.56
CA VAL A 10 -10.26 -2.43 -18.20
C VAL A 10 -10.19 -3.94 -18.36
N ALA A 11 -11.20 -4.69 -17.92
CA ALA A 11 -11.28 -6.13 -18.11
C ALA A 11 -11.12 -6.51 -19.58
N SER A 12 -11.70 -5.73 -20.51
CA SER A 12 -11.62 -5.99 -21.96
C SER A 12 -10.21 -5.95 -22.55
N LEU A 13 -9.22 -5.47 -21.79
CA LEU A 13 -7.80 -5.57 -22.17
C LEU A 13 -7.23 -6.98 -21.92
N ALA A 14 -7.86 -7.79 -21.06
CA ALA A 14 -7.47 -9.17 -20.83
C ALA A 14 -7.73 -10.04 -22.07
N PRO A 15 -7.07 -11.21 -22.18
CA PRO A 15 -7.41 -12.18 -23.21
C PRO A 15 -8.91 -12.49 -23.21
N LYS A 16 -9.57 -12.46 -24.38
CA LYS A 16 -11.02 -12.69 -24.50
C LYS A 16 -11.47 -14.01 -23.87
N SER A 17 -10.60 -15.01 -23.84
CA SER A 17 -10.84 -16.31 -23.19
C SER A 17 -11.02 -16.23 -21.68
N GLU A 18 -10.55 -15.17 -21.02
CA GLU A 18 -10.62 -14.97 -19.57
C GLU A 18 -11.81 -14.12 -19.11
N ILE A 19 -12.58 -13.57 -20.06
CA ILE A 19 -13.70 -12.67 -19.77
C ILE A 19 -15.01 -13.40 -20.08
N ASP A 20 -15.56 -14.07 -19.08
CA ASP A 20 -16.88 -14.67 -19.13
C ASP A 20 -17.79 -14.14 -17.99
N GLN A 21 -19.03 -14.63 -17.94
CA GLN A 21 -19.98 -14.23 -16.91
C GLN A 21 -19.48 -14.57 -15.50
N PHE A 22 -18.73 -15.67 -15.35
CA PHE A 22 -18.15 -16.08 -14.07
C PHE A 22 -17.12 -15.04 -13.60
N ALA A 23 -16.22 -14.62 -14.48
CA ALA A 23 -15.22 -13.61 -14.20
C ALA A 23 -15.86 -12.28 -13.78
N MET A 24 -16.92 -11.86 -14.47
CA MET A 24 -17.64 -10.61 -14.16
C MET A 24 -18.40 -10.69 -12.82
N ASN A 25 -18.96 -11.85 -12.49
CA ASN A 25 -19.59 -12.08 -11.18
C ASN A 25 -18.56 -12.05 -10.05
N LYS A 26 -17.40 -12.70 -10.23
CA LYS A 26 -16.30 -12.68 -9.25
C LYS A 26 -15.73 -11.29 -9.04
N LEU A 27 -15.54 -10.52 -10.11
CA LEU A 27 -15.15 -9.10 -10.05
C LEU A 27 -16.11 -8.29 -9.17
N ARG A 28 -17.43 -8.46 -9.37
CA ARG A 28 -18.44 -7.76 -8.57
C ARG A 28 -18.35 -8.13 -7.09
N SER A 29 -18.19 -9.42 -6.79
CA SER A 29 -18.02 -9.91 -5.40
C SER A 29 -16.76 -9.35 -4.76
N ALA A 30 -15.63 -9.36 -5.46
CA ALA A 30 -14.36 -8.81 -4.97
C ALA A 30 -14.48 -7.31 -4.67
N TYR A 31 -15.18 -6.55 -5.51
CA TYR A 31 -15.42 -5.13 -5.26
C TYR A 31 -16.33 -4.89 -4.05
N ILE A 32 -17.39 -5.69 -3.87
CA ILE A 32 -18.26 -5.61 -2.69
C ILE A 32 -17.46 -5.90 -1.41
N GLU A 33 -16.58 -6.91 -1.43
CA GLU A 33 -15.71 -7.23 -0.32
C GLU A 33 -14.74 -6.08 -0.01
N TYR A 34 -14.09 -5.53 -1.03
CA TYR A 34 -13.22 -4.37 -0.90
C TYR A 34 -13.95 -3.20 -0.22
N ARG A 35 -15.17 -2.88 -0.67
CA ARG A 35 -15.97 -1.79 -0.10
C ARG A 35 -16.29 -1.96 1.38
N LYS A 36 -16.41 -3.20 1.88
CA LYS A 36 -16.64 -3.48 3.31
C LYS A 36 -15.39 -3.29 4.15
N LYS A 37 -14.21 -3.46 3.55
CA LYS A 37 -12.90 -3.44 4.24
C LYS A 37 -12.14 -2.12 4.06
N LYS A 38 -12.53 -1.27 3.11
CA LYS A 38 -11.82 -0.03 2.80
C LYS A 38 -11.77 0.90 4.01
N GLY A 39 -10.65 1.61 4.15
CA GLY A 39 -10.47 2.61 5.20
C GLY A 39 -11.23 3.91 4.91
N SER A 40 -11.13 4.85 5.85
CA SER A 40 -11.62 6.22 5.68
C SER A 40 -10.74 7.02 4.73
N ILE A 41 -11.34 8.01 4.08
CA ILE A 41 -10.66 8.87 3.11
C ILE A 41 -9.88 9.96 3.85
N ALA A 42 -8.61 10.12 3.50
CA ALA A 42 -7.75 11.20 3.99
C ALA A 42 -7.80 12.43 3.07
N SER A 43 -7.83 12.20 1.77
CA SER A 43 -7.90 13.26 0.75
C SER A 43 -8.44 12.72 -0.58
N LYS A 44 -8.88 13.60 -1.46
CA LYS A 44 -9.20 13.26 -2.86
C LYS A 44 -8.06 13.72 -3.77
N PHE A 45 -7.95 13.12 -4.97
CA PHE A 45 -6.95 13.54 -5.94
C PHE A 45 -7.49 13.65 -7.37
N LYS A 46 -6.84 14.52 -8.16
CA LYS A 46 -6.98 14.59 -9.62
C LYS A 46 -5.81 13.88 -10.26
N LEU A 47 -6.11 13.02 -11.23
CA LEU A 47 -5.12 12.25 -11.99
C LEU A 47 -4.79 12.94 -13.31
N TYR A 48 -3.49 12.99 -13.61
CA TYR A 48 -2.96 13.35 -14.92
C TYR A 48 -1.93 12.31 -15.34
N VAL A 49 -1.97 11.91 -16.61
CA VAL A 49 -1.00 10.99 -17.20
C VAL A 49 -0.50 11.60 -18.50
N ASN A 50 0.82 11.69 -18.67
CA ASN A 50 1.48 12.35 -19.80
C ASN A 50 0.90 13.75 -20.08
N GLY A 51 0.68 14.54 -19.01
CA GLY A 51 0.12 15.90 -19.08
C GLY A 51 -1.40 15.99 -19.29
N LYS A 52 -2.09 14.90 -19.67
CA LYS A 52 -3.54 14.89 -19.88
C LYS A 52 -4.29 14.51 -18.61
N LYS A 53 -5.38 15.23 -18.29
CA LYS A 53 -6.24 14.93 -17.15
C LYS A 53 -7.15 13.73 -17.45
N TYR A 54 -7.30 12.84 -16.48
CA TYR A 54 -8.23 11.71 -16.55
C TYR A 54 -9.23 11.75 -15.39
N GLU A 55 -10.44 11.26 -15.63
CA GLU A 55 -11.45 11.15 -14.59
C GLU A 55 -11.11 10.07 -13.56
N THR A 56 -10.56 8.93 -13.98
CA THR A 56 -10.12 7.85 -13.08
C THR A 56 -8.88 7.16 -13.64
N PHE A 57 -8.20 6.39 -12.79
CA PHE A 57 -7.13 5.50 -13.23
C PHE A 57 -7.59 4.51 -14.30
N TYR A 58 -8.83 3.98 -14.22
CA TYR A 58 -9.36 3.06 -15.22
C TYR A 58 -9.47 3.65 -16.62
N ASP A 59 -9.86 4.93 -16.73
CA ASP A 59 -9.89 5.61 -18.03
C ASP A 59 -8.46 5.77 -18.59
N ALA A 60 -7.50 6.11 -17.73
CA ALA A 60 -6.11 6.23 -18.13
C ALA A 60 -5.51 4.88 -18.53
N PHE A 61 -5.75 3.81 -17.77
CA PHE A 61 -5.27 2.46 -18.08
C PHE A 61 -5.76 1.95 -19.42
N VAL A 62 -6.94 2.36 -19.89
CA VAL A 62 -7.45 1.97 -21.21
C VAL A 62 -6.82 2.83 -22.32
N LEU A 63 -6.70 4.13 -22.09
CA LEU A 63 -6.36 5.11 -23.13
C LEU A 63 -4.86 5.39 -23.29
N VAL A 64 -4.01 4.95 -22.34
CA VAL A 64 -2.57 5.22 -22.36
C VAL A 64 -1.80 3.91 -22.34
N ASP A 65 -1.05 3.65 -23.42
CA ASP A 65 -0.22 2.45 -23.56
C ASP A 65 0.93 2.42 -22.54
N SER A 66 1.62 3.55 -22.36
CA SER A 66 2.73 3.67 -21.42
C SER A 66 2.72 5.03 -20.70
N PRO A 67 2.83 5.05 -19.36
CA PRO A 67 2.90 6.29 -18.61
C PRO A 67 4.36 6.76 -18.53
N ASP A 68 4.70 7.79 -19.29
CA ASP A 68 5.98 8.50 -19.15
C ASP A 68 5.97 9.39 -17.90
N GLU A 69 4.80 9.87 -17.53
CA GLU A 69 4.59 10.70 -16.36
C GLU A 69 3.21 10.47 -15.74
N ILE A 70 3.17 10.24 -14.42
CA ILE A 70 1.94 10.26 -13.62
C ILE A 70 2.01 11.41 -12.64
N TYR A 71 0.96 12.22 -12.62
CA TYR A 71 0.84 13.35 -11.71
C TYR A 71 -0.49 13.29 -10.95
N LEU A 72 -0.40 13.28 -9.62
CA LEU A 72 -1.54 13.35 -8.71
C LEU A 72 -1.53 14.69 -7.98
N LYS A 73 -2.64 15.41 -8.07
CA LYS A 73 -2.87 16.63 -7.28
C LYS A 73 -3.93 16.35 -6.22
N PHE A 74 -3.55 16.42 -4.95
CA PHE A 74 -4.44 16.11 -3.83
C PHE A 74 -5.14 17.37 -3.32
N TYR A 75 -6.29 17.18 -2.67
CA TYR A 75 -7.11 18.23 -2.08
C TYR A 75 -8.03 17.68 -0.99
N GLY A 76 -8.53 18.58 -0.13
CA GLY A 76 -9.44 18.21 0.96
C GLY A 76 -8.76 17.40 2.05
N HIS A 77 -7.52 17.75 2.41
CA HIS A 77 -6.77 17.06 3.45
C HIS A 77 -7.45 17.21 4.81
N GLU A 78 -7.83 16.09 5.42
CA GLU A 78 -8.17 16.07 6.83
C GLU A 78 -6.90 16.27 7.67
N ARG A 79 -7.00 17.09 8.72
CA ARG A 79 -5.84 17.67 9.41
C ARG A 79 -5.39 16.85 10.64
N THR A 80 -5.59 15.54 10.66
CA THR A 80 -5.30 14.67 11.83
C THR A 80 -4.45 13.46 11.43
N GLY A 81 -3.54 13.00 12.31
CA GLY A 81 -2.77 11.75 12.08
C GLY A 81 -1.50 11.88 11.20
N TRP A 82 -0.87 13.06 11.15
CA TRP A 82 0.15 13.45 10.16
C TRP A 82 1.43 12.62 10.11
N LYS A 83 1.68 11.84 11.16
CA LYS A 83 2.86 11.01 11.27
C LYS A 83 2.95 9.99 10.13
N PHE A 84 1.81 9.43 9.75
CA PHE A 84 1.71 8.51 8.61
C PHE A 84 0.79 9.07 7.50
N ASP A 85 -0.16 9.94 7.84
CA ASP A 85 -1.00 10.66 6.88
C ASP A 85 -0.40 12.03 6.52
N VAL A 86 0.80 12.03 5.93
CA VAL A 86 1.45 13.28 5.52
C VAL A 86 0.55 14.04 4.54
N PRO A 87 0.18 15.31 4.81
CA PRO A 87 -0.68 16.09 3.93
C PRO A 87 0.10 16.52 2.67
N VAL A 88 -0.01 15.71 1.63
CA VAL A 88 0.72 15.88 0.37
C VAL A 88 -0.07 16.75 -0.59
N VAL A 89 0.51 17.82 -1.10
CA VAL A 89 -0.12 18.70 -2.10
C VAL A 89 -0.18 18.02 -3.47
N ARG A 90 0.95 17.43 -3.89
CA ARG A 90 1.07 16.79 -5.18
C ARG A 90 2.19 15.77 -5.22
N MET A 91 2.03 14.78 -6.10
CA MET A 91 3.02 13.76 -6.40
C MET A 91 3.20 13.70 -7.91
N LYS A 92 4.46 13.73 -8.36
CA LYS A 92 4.84 13.60 -9.76
C LYS A 92 5.81 12.43 -9.89
N ILE A 93 5.51 11.46 -10.74
CA ILE A 93 6.29 10.24 -10.94
C ILE A 93 6.61 10.10 -12.43
N SER A 94 7.88 9.98 -12.79
CA SER A 94 8.29 9.61 -14.15
C SER A 94 8.19 8.10 -14.38
N GLY A 95 8.15 7.66 -15.63
CA GLY A 95 8.07 6.24 -16.00
C GLY A 95 9.20 5.39 -15.42
N GLY A 96 10.39 5.96 -15.22
CA GLY A 96 11.53 5.29 -14.55
C GLY A 96 11.39 5.16 -13.02
N GLY A 97 10.25 5.56 -12.45
CA GLY A 97 9.98 5.46 -11.03
C GLY A 97 10.73 6.49 -10.18
N VAL A 98 11.21 7.59 -10.75
CA VAL A 98 11.79 8.73 -10.01
C VAL A 98 10.88 9.93 -10.15
N GLY A 99 10.78 10.78 -9.14
CA GLY A 99 9.97 11.97 -9.23
C GLY A 99 10.03 12.85 -7.99
N ALA A 100 8.97 13.59 -7.74
CA ALA A 100 8.92 14.52 -6.62
C ALA A 100 7.59 14.42 -5.86
N VAL A 101 7.67 14.60 -4.54
CA VAL A 101 6.53 14.79 -3.66
C VAL A 101 6.62 16.20 -3.09
N GLU A 102 5.51 16.92 -3.11
CA GLU A 102 5.37 18.19 -2.41
C GLU A 102 4.31 18.07 -1.31
N TYR A 103 4.66 18.43 -0.08
CA TYR A 103 3.83 18.24 1.10
C TYR A 103 3.95 19.41 2.08
N TYR A 104 2.97 19.55 2.99
CA TYR A 104 3.02 20.58 4.04
C TYR A 104 3.90 20.13 5.20
N LYS A 105 4.78 21.01 5.66
CA LYS A 105 5.68 20.74 6.79
C LYS A 105 4.89 20.77 8.11
N ARG A 106 5.11 19.77 8.96
CA ARG A 106 4.58 19.75 10.33
C ARG A 106 5.31 20.81 11.17
N LYS A 107 4.57 21.63 11.94
CA LYS A 107 5.18 22.50 12.96
C LYS A 107 5.59 21.64 14.16
N VAL A 108 6.90 21.45 14.34
CA VAL A 108 7.44 20.74 15.50
C VAL A 108 7.25 21.63 16.75
N GLY A 109 6.60 21.12 17.81
CA GLY A 109 6.49 21.80 19.11
C GLY A 109 5.17 22.51 19.43
N SER A 110 4.14 22.49 18.57
CA SER A 110 2.81 22.99 18.95
C SER A 110 1.94 21.86 19.52
N ILE A 111 1.41 22.03 20.73
CA ILE A 111 0.49 21.11 21.41
C ILE A 111 -0.77 20.82 20.56
N GLU A 112 -1.17 21.77 19.69
CA GLU A 112 -2.33 21.64 18.78
C GLU A 112 -1.99 21.21 17.35
N GLY A 113 -0.76 20.79 17.06
CA GLY A 113 -0.41 20.25 15.73
C GLY A 113 -0.68 21.20 14.55
N GLY A 114 -0.41 22.50 14.74
CA GLY A 114 -0.63 23.51 13.71
C GLY A 114 0.25 23.32 12.47
N PHE A 115 -0.22 23.86 11.34
CA PHE A 115 0.51 23.88 10.06
C PHE A 115 1.61 24.94 10.10
N VAL A 116 2.65 24.71 9.30
CA VAL A 116 3.29 25.82 8.58
C VAL A 116 2.77 25.71 7.14
N ASP A 117 2.26 26.80 6.55
CA ASP A 117 1.89 26.83 5.11
C ASP A 117 3.12 26.72 4.18
N GLU A 118 4.28 26.40 4.75
CA GLU A 118 5.51 26.07 4.05
C GLU A 118 5.37 24.70 3.38
N LYS A 119 5.45 24.72 2.04
CA LYS A 119 5.46 23.52 1.21
C LYS A 119 6.89 23.10 0.97
N VAL A 120 7.17 21.85 1.28
CA VAL A 120 8.47 21.22 1.01
C VAL A 120 8.32 20.33 -0.20
N LYS A 121 9.24 20.47 -1.16
CA LYS A 121 9.36 19.59 -2.31
C LYS A 121 10.61 18.73 -2.15
N THR A 122 10.46 17.42 -2.24
CA THR A 122 11.57 16.46 -2.15
C THR A 122 11.56 15.50 -3.34
N MET A 123 12.75 15.08 -3.76
CA MET A 123 12.91 14.05 -4.78
C MET A 123 12.75 12.67 -4.13
N ALA A 124 12.12 11.75 -4.85
CA ALA A 124 11.89 10.41 -4.36
C ALA A 124 12.02 9.35 -5.46
N GLY A 125 12.49 8.17 -5.06
CA GLY A 125 12.27 6.93 -5.79
C GLY A 125 10.90 6.37 -5.42
N PHE A 126 10.14 5.91 -6.41
CA PHE A 126 8.79 5.38 -6.24
C PHE A 126 8.74 3.89 -6.53
N ARG A 127 8.04 3.17 -5.66
CA ARG A 127 7.63 1.79 -5.90
C ARG A 127 6.16 1.63 -5.56
N VAL A 128 5.55 0.63 -6.17
CA VAL A 128 4.10 0.42 -6.09
C VAL A 128 3.77 -1.06 -6.11
N TRP A 129 2.68 -1.42 -5.44
CA TRP A 129 2.02 -2.72 -5.60
C TRP A 129 0.51 -2.57 -5.36
N VAL A 130 -0.23 -3.59 -5.78
CA VAL A 130 -1.68 -3.66 -5.57
C VAL A 130 -1.94 -4.37 -4.25
N GLU A 131 -2.70 -3.72 -3.37
CA GLU A 131 -3.12 -4.32 -2.11
C GLU A 131 -4.42 -5.09 -2.27
N HIS A 132 -5.35 -4.56 -3.07
CA HIS A 132 -6.64 -5.19 -3.36
C HIS A 132 -7.01 -4.92 -4.82
N GLY A 133 -7.49 -5.95 -5.50
CA GLY A 133 -7.92 -5.86 -6.89
C GLY A 133 -8.44 -7.20 -7.38
N TYR A 134 -8.77 -7.26 -8.66
CA TYR A 134 -9.20 -8.48 -9.33
C TYR A 134 -8.44 -8.68 -10.64
N ILE A 135 -7.93 -9.90 -10.88
CA ILE A 135 -7.38 -10.29 -12.18
C ILE A 135 -8.42 -11.21 -12.83
N PRO A 136 -8.95 -10.86 -14.01
CA PRO A 136 -9.95 -11.69 -14.70
C PRO A 136 -9.48 -13.12 -14.92
N GLN A 137 -10.34 -14.07 -14.54
CA GLN A 137 -10.14 -15.49 -14.77
C GLN A 137 -11.48 -16.12 -15.13
N SER A 138 -11.53 -16.79 -16.28
CA SER A 138 -12.71 -17.52 -16.73
C SER A 138 -13.01 -18.73 -15.84
N ILE A 139 -14.22 -19.27 -15.95
CA ILE A 139 -14.58 -20.53 -15.27
C ILE A 139 -13.65 -21.68 -15.65
N LYS A 140 -13.19 -21.71 -16.91
CA LYS A 140 -12.27 -22.74 -17.42
C LYS A 140 -10.92 -22.66 -16.72
N SER A 141 -10.33 -21.46 -16.69
CA SER A 141 -9.05 -21.23 -16.02
C SER A 141 -9.19 -21.44 -14.51
N TYR A 142 -10.27 -20.97 -13.91
CA TYR A 142 -10.55 -21.17 -12.48
C TYR A 142 -10.71 -22.65 -12.10
N SER A 143 -11.32 -23.47 -12.96
CA SER A 143 -11.44 -24.91 -12.71
C SER A 143 -10.12 -25.69 -12.88
N LYS A 144 -9.19 -25.15 -13.68
CA LYS A 144 -7.91 -25.80 -13.98
C LYS A 144 -6.82 -25.46 -12.97
N TYR A 145 -6.83 -24.24 -12.45
CA TYR A 145 -5.85 -23.75 -11.50
C TYR A 145 -6.45 -23.71 -10.10
N THR A 146 -5.83 -24.40 -9.15
CA THR A 146 -6.25 -24.37 -7.73
C THR A 146 -5.87 -23.07 -7.04
N GLU A 147 -4.96 -22.28 -7.61
CA GLU A 147 -4.50 -21.01 -7.06
C GLU A 147 -5.07 -19.82 -7.83
N GLU A 148 -5.43 -18.77 -7.09
CA GLU A 148 -5.80 -17.48 -7.67
C GLU A 148 -4.59 -16.82 -8.36
N PRO A 149 -4.81 -16.07 -9.44
CA PRO A 149 -3.76 -15.31 -10.10
C PRO A 149 -3.11 -14.32 -9.11
N LYS A 150 -1.78 -14.34 -9.05
CA LYS A 150 -1.00 -13.55 -8.12
C LYS A 150 -0.70 -12.17 -8.68
N TRP A 151 -0.90 -11.13 -7.86
CA TRP A 151 -0.39 -9.80 -8.16
C TRP A 151 1.14 -9.79 -8.07
N PRO A 152 1.82 -9.02 -8.94
CA PRO A 152 3.24 -8.81 -8.76
C PRO A 152 3.51 -8.12 -7.42
N SER A 153 4.69 -8.38 -6.87
CA SER A 153 5.18 -7.75 -5.66
C SER A 153 5.60 -6.30 -5.94
N LEU A 154 6.48 -5.73 -5.12
CA LEU A 154 6.96 -4.36 -5.24
C LEU A 154 7.62 -4.08 -6.61
N MET A 155 6.98 -3.24 -7.44
CA MET A 155 7.43 -2.91 -8.80
C MET A 155 7.66 -1.41 -9.01
N GLN A 156 8.22 -1.04 -10.17
CA GLN A 156 8.13 0.32 -10.68
C GLN A 156 6.71 0.58 -11.23
N VAL A 157 6.36 1.86 -11.34
CA VAL A 157 5.02 2.28 -11.78
C VAL A 157 4.73 1.87 -13.23
N LYS A 158 5.71 2.00 -14.13
CA LYS A 158 5.57 1.59 -15.53
C LYS A 158 5.34 0.09 -15.68
N ASP A 159 6.03 -0.73 -14.89
CA ASP A 159 5.90 -2.18 -14.97
C ASP A 159 4.54 -2.65 -14.46
N LEU A 160 4.06 -2.08 -13.35
CA LEU A 160 2.72 -2.37 -12.86
C LEU A 160 1.64 -1.92 -13.85
N TRP A 161 1.85 -0.78 -14.53
CA TRP A 161 0.95 -0.31 -15.60
C TRP A 161 0.86 -1.30 -16.75
N ALA A 162 2.01 -1.80 -17.21
CA ALA A 162 2.09 -2.81 -18.25
C ALA A 162 1.36 -4.10 -17.83
N PHE A 163 1.61 -4.58 -16.60
CA PHE A 163 0.92 -5.75 -16.04
C PHE A 163 -0.61 -5.58 -16.04
N ILE A 164 -1.09 -4.43 -15.58
CA ILE A 164 -2.53 -4.11 -15.54
C ILE A 164 -3.14 -4.19 -16.94
N ARG A 165 -2.48 -3.60 -17.95
CA ARG A 165 -2.95 -3.62 -19.33
C ARG A 165 -2.90 -5.02 -19.93
N GLU A 166 -1.80 -5.73 -19.79
CA GLU A 166 -1.60 -7.08 -20.33
C GLU A 166 -2.63 -8.08 -19.79
N ARG A 167 -2.95 -7.97 -18.49
CA ARG A 167 -3.84 -8.91 -17.81
C ARG A 167 -5.29 -8.43 -17.74
N GLY A 168 -5.60 -7.22 -18.21
CA GLY A 168 -6.86 -6.52 -17.92
C GLY A 168 -7.18 -6.50 -16.42
N ALA A 169 -6.14 -6.39 -15.60
CA ALA A 169 -6.28 -6.47 -14.14
C ALA A 169 -6.90 -5.18 -13.59
N ILE A 170 -7.76 -5.31 -12.59
CA ILE A 170 -8.56 -4.20 -12.05
C ILE A 170 -8.12 -3.94 -10.62
N PRO A 171 -7.16 -3.05 -10.39
CA PRO A 171 -6.78 -2.65 -9.03
C PRO A 171 -7.88 -1.80 -8.40
N PHE A 172 -8.24 -2.09 -7.15
CA PHE A 172 -9.13 -1.24 -6.34
C PHE A 172 -8.33 -0.35 -5.41
N LYS A 173 -7.33 -0.93 -4.74
CA LYS A 173 -6.43 -0.26 -3.81
C LYS A 173 -4.98 -0.53 -4.18
N MET A 174 -4.18 0.52 -4.30
CA MET A 174 -2.73 0.40 -4.50
C MET A 174 -1.98 1.09 -3.39
N ARG A 175 -0.81 0.56 -3.05
CA ARG A 175 0.14 1.27 -2.21
C ARG A 175 1.25 1.84 -3.08
N VAL A 176 1.50 3.14 -2.93
CA VAL A 176 2.64 3.83 -3.55
C VAL A 176 3.57 4.28 -2.44
N CYS A 177 4.84 3.91 -2.52
CA CYS A 177 5.87 4.30 -1.56
C CYS A 177 6.86 5.23 -2.23
N ALA A 178 7.08 6.40 -1.62
CA ALA A 178 8.08 7.38 -2.01
C ALA A 178 9.26 7.31 -1.04
N TYR A 179 10.41 6.84 -1.50
CA TYR A 179 11.66 6.78 -0.76
C TYR A 179 12.45 8.06 -1.00
N THR A 180 12.71 8.79 0.08
CA THR A 180 13.47 10.04 0.10
C THR A 180 14.75 9.83 0.91
N ASN A 181 15.66 10.80 0.88
CA ASN A 181 16.86 10.76 1.71
C ASN A 181 16.54 10.82 3.23
N GLU A 182 15.35 11.29 3.60
CA GLU A 182 14.94 11.47 5.01
C GLU A 182 14.07 10.32 5.54
N GLY A 183 13.50 9.50 4.65
CA GLY A 183 12.60 8.43 5.04
C GLY A 183 11.66 7.98 3.92
N ARG A 184 10.55 7.36 4.29
CA ARG A 184 9.51 6.87 3.38
C ARG A 184 8.19 7.61 3.61
N ILE A 185 7.55 8.05 2.52
CA ILE A 185 6.15 8.51 2.53
C ILE A 185 5.31 7.44 1.83
N THR A 186 4.23 7.01 2.47
CA THR A 186 3.36 5.94 1.97
C THR A 186 2.00 6.51 1.58
N PHE A 187 1.48 6.09 0.43
CA PHE A 187 0.17 6.46 -0.07
C PHE A 187 -0.67 5.21 -0.28
N HIS A 188 -1.81 5.13 0.41
CA HIS A 188 -2.84 4.14 0.13
C HIS A 188 -3.86 4.77 -0.81
N LEU A 189 -3.81 4.43 -2.09
CA LEU A 189 -4.70 5.01 -3.09
C LEU A 189 -5.90 4.09 -3.32
N ASP A 190 -7.10 4.62 -3.14
CA ASP A 190 -8.34 4.05 -3.63
C ASP A 190 -8.59 4.56 -5.06
N LEU A 191 -8.46 3.65 -6.03
CA LEU A 191 -8.60 3.95 -7.45
C LEU A 191 -10.06 3.99 -7.90
N THR A 192 -10.98 3.42 -7.10
CA THR A 192 -12.43 3.43 -7.35
C THR A 192 -13.04 4.79 -7.06
N GLU A 193 -12.39 5.57 -6.20
CA GLU A 193 -12.87 6.84 -5.69
C GLU A 193 -11.92 8.03 -5.89
N ASN A 194 -10.78 7.79 -6.53
CA ASN A 194 -9.64 8.71 -6.62
C ASN A 194 -9.33 9.39 -5.28
N ALA A 195 -9.10 8.56 -4.27
CA ALA A 195 -8.89 9.02 -2.91
C ALA A 195 -7.61 8.46 -2.33
N GLN A 196 -6.94 9.22 -1.48
CA GLN A 196 -6.00 8.67 -0.52
C GLN A 196 -6.80 8.19 0.69
N LEU A 197 -6.52 6.97 1.13
CA LEU A 197 -7.06 6.41 2.36
C LEU A 197 -6.13 6.73 3.53
N ARG A 198 -6.71 6.84 4.72
CA ARG A 198 -5.96 7.02 5.97
C ARG A 198 -5.10 5.80 6.27
N ASP A 199 -3.88 6.06 6.72
CA ASP A 199 -3.01 5.06 7.29
C ASP A 199 -3.54 4.66 8.67
N PHE A 200 -3.75 3.36 8.87
CA PHE A 200 -4.32 2.85 10.12
C PHE A 200 -3.39 3.09 11.32
N ARG A 201 -2.08 3.28 11.09
CA ARG A 201 -1.08 3.49 12.14
C ARG A 201 -1.18 4.86 12.79
N SER A 202 -1.77 5.84 12.10
CA SER A 202 -1.94 7.21 12.57
C SER A 202 -2.68 7.32 13.92
N SER A 203 -3.57 6.37 14.22
CA SER A 203 -4.33 6.33 15.47
C SER A 203 -3.74 5.39 16.53
N ILE A 204 -2.59 4.76 16.24
CA ILE A 204 -2.07 3.63 17.04
C ILE A 204 -0.75 3.98 17.72
N ILE A 205 0.21 4.54 16.97
CA ILE A 205 1.58 4.68 17.46
C ILE A 205 1.83 6.12 17.88
N SER A 206 2.12 6.37 19.14
CA SER A 206 2.50 7.70 19.65
C SER A 206 3.88 8.15 19.12
N ASP A 207 4.17 9.44 19.17
CA ASP A 207 5.45 10.00 18.69
C ASP A 207 6.65 9.46 19.51
N GLY A 208 6.50 9.29 20.82
CA GLY A 208 7.58 8.79 21.69
C GLY A 208 7.93 7.30 21.50
N ALA A 209 7.00 6.52 20.95
CA ALA A 209 7.18 5.10 20.65
C ALA A 209 7.89 4.85 19.31
N LEU A 210 8.10 5.89 18.49
CA LEU A 210 8.80 5.74 17.21
C LEU A 210 10.26 5.41 17.38
N ARG A 211 10.73 4.49 16.54
CA ARG A 211 12.16 4.32 16.29
C ARG A 211 12.61 5.15 15.08
N LYS A 212 13.87 5.57 15.07
CA LYS A 212 14.53 6.11 13.87
C LYS A 212 14.91 4.93 12.96
N ILE A 213 14.60 5.05 11.67
CA ILE A 213 14.82 3.98 10.69
C ILE A 213 15.57 4.55 9.50
N ASP A 214 16.59 3.84 9.03
CA ASP A 214 17.27 4.18 7.79
C ASP A 214 16.31 3.99 6.59
N PRO A 215 16.25 4.95 5.64
CA PRO A 215 15.42 4.86 4.45
C PRO A 215 15.52 3.53 3.69
N LEU A 216 16.69 2.89 3.67
CA LEU A 216 16.91 1.62 2.98
C LEU A 216 16.10 0.48 3.60
N TYR A 217 15.92 0.44 4.93
CA TYR A 217 15.15 -0.63 5.58
C TYR A 217 13.66 -0.58 5.22
N TYR A 218 13.13 0.60 4.88
CA TYR A 218 11.77 0.72 4.39
C TYR A 218 11.56 -0.01 3.06
N LEU A 219 12.57 -0.04 2.19
CA LEU A 219 12.50 -0.79 0.94
C LEU A 219 12.40 -2.30 1.20
N TYR A 220 13.14 -2.83 2.18
CA TYR A 220 13.06 -4.24 2.57
C TYR A 220 11.71 -4.57 3.23
N LEU A 221 11.21 -3.67 4.07
CA LEU A 221 9.87 -3.79 4.64
C LEU A 221 8.82 -3.87 3.52
N ASP A 222 8.82 -2.92 2.58
CA ASP A 222 7.81 -2.87 1.51
C ASP A 222 7.85 -4.10 0.60
N ARG A 223 9.02 -4.68 0.37
CA ARG A 223 9.13 -5.99 -0.31
C ARG A 223 8.40 -7.08 0.47
N ALA A 224 8.60 -7.16 1.78
CA ALA A 224 7.88 -8.12 2.62
C ALA A 224 6.36 -7.87 2.61
N LEU A 225 5.93 -6.61 2.73
CA LEU A 225 4.52 -6.22 2.72
C LEU A 225 3.84 -6.46 1.37
N SER A 226 4.58 -6.38 0.26
CA SER A 226 4.07 -6.68 -1.07
C SER A 226 3.91 -8.19 -1.33
N SER A 227 4.46 -9.05 -0.46
CA SER A 227 4.36 -10.51 -0.63
C SER A 227 2.95 -11.03 -0.36
N HIS A 228 2.49 -11.97 -1.19
CA HIS A 228 1.21 -12.68 -0.99
C HIS A 228 1.30 -13.76 0.10
N LEU A 229 2.51 -14.12 0.54
CA LEU A 229 2.76 -15.19 1.53
C LEU A 229 2.55 -14.74 2.98
N ILE A 230 2.39 -13.44 3.20
CA ILE A 230 2.11 -12.88 4.53
C ILE A 230 0.61 -12.52 4.59
N PRO A 231 -0.17 -13.12 5.51
CA PRO A 231 -1.54 -12.72 5.77
C PRO A 231 -1.66 -11.22 6.11
N GLU A 232 -2.75 -10.60 5.69
CA GLU A 232 -2.97 -9.14 5.85
C GLU A 232 -2.82 -8.66 7.31
N LEU A 233 -3.34 -9.41 8.28
CA LEU A 233 -3.17 -9.05 9.69
C LEU A 233 -1.69 -9.09 10.12
N GLN A 234 -0.91 -10.07 9.64
CA GLN A 234 0.52 -10.11 9.92
C GLN A 234 1.28 -8.96 9.26
N LYS A 235 0.86 -8.52 8.07
CA LYS A 235 1.44 -7.32 7.44
C LYS A 235 1.21 -6.07 8.29
N LYS A 236 -0.03 -5.86 8.76
CA LYS A 236 -0.35 -4.74 9.64
C LYS A 236 0.41 -4.78 10.96
N ILE A 237 0.51 -5.95 11.58
CA ILE A 237 1.32 -6.15 12.80
C ILE A 237 2.79 -5.82 12.51
N LEU A 238 3.35 -6.34 11.42
CA LEU A 238 4.73 -6.05 11.01
C LEU A 238 4.95 -4.55 10.83
N GLU A 239 4.06 -3.84 10.16
CA GLU A 239 4.17 -2.38 9.99
C GLU A 239 4.15 -1.63 11.32
N VAL A 240 3.31 -2.04 12.28
CA VAL A 240 3.26 -1.41 13.60
C VAL A 240 4.53 -1.66 14.39
N VAL A 241 4.99 -2.91 14.44
CA VAL A 241 6.22 -3.28 15.16
C VAL A 241 7.44 -2.64 14.51
N PHE A 242 7.47 -2.55 13.18
CA PHE A 242 8.59 -1.97 12.45
C PHE A 242 8.79 -0.48 12.76
N GLU A 243 7.71 0.30 12.87
CA GLU A 243 7.79 1.72 13.22
C GLU A 243 7.98 1.95 14.74
N SER A 244 7.79 0.92 15.56
CA SER A 244 7.91 0.96 17.02
C SER A 244 9.33 0.65 17.52
N LYS A 245 9.70 1.19 18.68
CA LYS A 245 10.89 0.74 19.45
C LYS A 245 10.76 -0.72 19.94
N GLY A 246 9.54 -1.24 20.05
CA GLY A 246 9.21 -2.60 20.44
C GLY A 246 7.73 -2.73 20.81
N MET A 247 7.17 -3.93 20.69
CA MET A 247 5.78 -4.22 21.07
C MET A 247 5.69 -5.58 21.73
N SER A 248 4.92 -5.68 22.82
CA SER A 248 4.55 -6.95 23.43
C SER A 248 3.39 -7.62 22.67
N ALA A 249 3.13 -8.90 22.97
CA ALA A 249 1.95 -9.58 22.45
C ALA A 249 0.65 -8.93 22.96
N GLY A 250 0.64 -8.43 24.20
CA GLY A 250 -0.47 -7.70 24.79
C GLY A 250 -0.78 -6.40 24.06
N ASP A 251 0.25 -5.61 23.70
CA ASP A 251 0.08 -4.37 22.94
C ASP A 251 -0.61 -4.65 21.59
N ILE A 252 -0.12 -5.67 20.88
CA ILE A 252 -0.68 -6.09 19.59
C ILE A 252 -2.11 -6.61 19.73
N ALA A 253 -2.40 -7.36 20.79
CA ALA A 253 -3.74 -7.86 21.08
C ALA A 253 -4.75 -6.72 21.24
N VAL A 254 -4.38 -5.68 22.01
CA VAL A 254 -5.20 -4.48 22.20
C VAL A 254 -5.39 -3.71 20.90
N ILE A 255 -4.30 -3.45 20.16
CA ILE A 255 -4.32 -2.64 18.93
C ILE A 255 -5.24 -3.25 17.86
N PHE A 256 -5.18 -4.58 17.69
CA PHE A 256 -5.93 -5.28 16.64
C PHE A 256 -7.22 -5.94 17.13
N ASN A 257 -7.58 -5.75 18.40
CA ASN A 257 -8.73 -6.37 19.04
C ASN A 257 -8.78 -7.90 18.82
N ILE A 258 -7.68 -8.56 19.13
CA ILE A 258 -7.51 -10.02 19.06
C ILE A 258 -7.04 -10.55 20.40
N THR A 259 -7.10 -11.87 20.60
CA THR A 259 -6.56 -12.48 21.82
C THR A 259 -5.03 -12.40 21.84
N GLU A 260 -4.43 -12.32 23.02
CA GLU A 260 -2.97 -12.34 23.19
C GLU A 260 -2.34 -13.61 22.60
N ARG A 261 -3.02 -14.75 22.71
CA ARG A 261 -2.60 -16.00 22.06
C ARG A 261 -2.51 -15.86 20.53
N MET A 262 -3.50 -15.21 19.90
CA MET A 262 -3.47 -14.95 18.45
C MET A 262 -2.36 -13.96 18.09
N ALA A 263 -2.20 -12.88 18.85
CA ALA A 263 -1.13 -11.92 18.66
C ALA A 263 0.25 -12.60 18.73
N ASN A 264 0.48 -13.44 19.75
CA ASN A 264 1.71 -14.20 19.92
C ASN A 264 1.96 -15.17 18.76
N ASN A 265 0.93 -15.86 18.27
CA ASN A 265 1.05 -16.73 17.09
C ASN A 265 1.46 -15.94 15.83
N HIS A 266 0.86 -14.76 15.63
CA HIS A 266 1.22 -13.91 14.50
C HIS A 266 2.66 -13.39 14.59
N LEU A 267 3.06 -12.91 15.77
CA LEU A 267 4.40 -12.41 16.05
C LEU A 267 5.47 -13.50 15.90
N LYS A 268 5.25 -14.69 16.47
CA LYS A 268 6.14 -15.86 16.28
C LYS A 268 6.24 -16.26 14.81
N GLY A 269 5.15 -16.16 14.06
CA GLY A 269 5.16 -16.39 12.61
C GLY A 269 6.04 -15.40 11.85
N LEU A 270 6.09 -14.13 12.28
CA LEU A 270 6.97 -13.11 11.70
C LEU A 270 8.44 -13.31 12.13
N VAL A 271 8.69 -13.77 13.36
CA VAL A 271 10.03 -14.13 13.84
C VAL A 271 10.60 -15.31 13.04
N ARG A 272 9.82 -16.37 12.82
CA ARG A 272 10.23 -17.53 12.00
C ARG A 272 10.59 -17.16 10.57
N ARG A 273 10.02 -16.07 10.04
CA ARG A 273 10.33 -15.53 8.71
C ARG A 273 11.54 -14.58 8.70
N GLY A 274 12.17 -14.34 9.85
CA GLY A 274 13.29 -13.40 9.98
C GLY A 274 12.89 -11.94 9.77
N LEU A 275 11.62 -11.59 10.01
CA LEU A 275 11.14 -10.21 9.87
C LEU A 275 11.17 -9.45 11.20
N LEU A 276 11.02 -10.19 12.30
CA LEU A 276 11.09 -9.70 13.68
C LEU A 276 12.08 -10.56 14.48
N LYS A 277 12.55 -10.02 15.59
CA LYS A 277 13.28 -10.75 16.63
C LYS A 277 12.64 -10.47 17.99
N VAL A 278 12.91 -11.34 18.95
CA VAL A 278 12.47 -11.20 20.34
C VAL A 278 13.64 -10.63 21.15
N GLU A 279 13.36 -9.59 21.93
CA GLU A 279 14.30 -9.00 22.88
C GLU A 279 13.71 -9.04 24.30
N GLY A 280 14.57 -9.13 25.30
CA GLY A 280 14.16 -9.26 26.71
C GLY A 280 14.01 -10.71 27.18
N LYS A 281 13.38 -10.89 28.33
CA LYS A 281 13.09 -12.19 28.96
C LYS A 281 11.63 -12.22 29.42
N PRO A 282 11.00 -13.39 29.51
CA PRO A 282 9.67 -13.52 30.08
C PRO A 282 9.58 -12.85 31.47
N PRO A 283 8.49 -12.12 31.78
CA PRO A 283 7.34 -11.80 30.93
C PRO A 283 7.49 -10.51 30.09
N MET A 284 8.64 -9.83 30.16
CA MET A 284 8.91 -8.54 29.50
C MET A 284 9.48 -8.70 28.09
N GLU A 285 9.08 -9.74 27.36
CA GLU A 285 9.51 -9.96 25.99
C GLU A 285 8.89 -8.91 25.06
N GLN A 286 9.72 -8.30 24.23
CA GLN A 286 9.29 -7.38 23.19
C GLN A 286 9.70 -7.91 21.82
N TYR A 287 8.82 -7.71 20.85
CA TYR A 287 9.10 -7.97 19.46
C TYR A 287 9.56 -6.68 18.81
N VAL A 288 10.68 -6.75 18.09
CA VAL A 288 11.28 -5.62 17.36
C VAL A 288 11.62 -6.05 15.94
N ALA A 289 11.71 -5.11 15.00
CA ALA A 289 12.13 -5.42 13.65
C ALA A 289 13.59 -5.93 13.61
N ASP A 290 13.80 -7.03 12.88
CA ASP A 290 15.12 -7.61 12.66
C ASP A 290 15.72 -7.07 11.35
N PHE A 291 16.39 -5.93 11.46
CA PHE A 291 16.97 -5.23 10.32
C PHE A 291 18.09 -6.03 9.62
N GLU A 292 18.85 -6.83 10.36
CA GLU A 292 19.90 -7.66 9.77
C GLU A 292 19.30 -8.77 8.91
N SER A 293 18.29 -9.47 9.44
CA SER A 293 17.60 -10.53 8.69
C SER A 293 16.77 -9.99 7.54
N LEU A 294 16.17 -8.80 7.67
CA LEU A 294 15.45 -8.11 6.58
C LEU A 294 16.37 -7.76 5.40
N GLN A 295 17.61 -7.37 5.67
CA GLN A 295 18.60 -7.13 4.62
C GLN A 295 19.04 -8.44 3.95
N LYS A 296 19.31 -9.47 4.75
CA LYS A 296 19.77 -10.80 4.28
C LYS A 296 18.71 -11.55 3.47
N THR A 297 17.44 -11.37 3.81
CA THR A 297 16.34 -12.00 3.08
C THR A 297 16.25 -11.50 1.65
N LYS A 298 16.89 -10.39 1.24
CA LYS A 298 16.94 -9.87 -0.16
C LYS A 298 15.57 -9.89 -0.90
N GLY A 299 14.44 -9.96 -0.20
CA GLY A 299 13.12 -10.16 -0.80
C GLY A 299 12.73 -11.59 -1.16
N ILE A 300 13.55 -12.60 -0.86
CA ILE A 300 13.20 -14.02 -0.95
C ILE A 300 12.54 -14.42 0.38
N ILE A 301 11.25 -14.12 0.53
CA ILE A 301 10.43 -15.01 1.33
C ILE A 301 10.36 -16.27 0.48
N LYS A 302 11.17 -17.29 0.82
CA LYS A 302 11.26 -18.53 0.04
C LYS A 302 9.84 -19.09 -0.14
N GLU A 303 9.46 -19.28 -1.41
CA GLU A 303 8.29 -20.08 -1.81
C GLU A 303 8.40 -21.50 -1.27
#